data_AF-A0A3B0X9B3-F1
#
_entry.id   AF-A0A3B0X9B3-F1
#
_cell.length_a   1.000
_cell.length_b   1.000
_cell.length_c   1.000
_cell.angle_alpha   90.00
_cell.angle_beta   90.00
_cell.angle_gamma   90.00
#
_symmetry.space_group_name_H-M   'P 1'
#
loop_
_entity.id
_entity.type
_entity.pdbx_description
1 polymer ?
#
loop_
_entity_poly.entity_id
_entity_poly.type
_entity_poly.pdbx_seq_one_letter_code
_entity_poly.pdbx_strand_id
1 'polypeptide(L)'
;MQTDNVPFNNDQSADLRDVTSTARLFNFRRPVYMASGVWADCVELQLGEGEGYDDLAVLQRLRHVLFMAASALHGRVEDLQYDFRIYRVMNGALHGQRQPEPVNLHLSAHKDEHNRPVITISFPVK
;
A
#
# COMPACT_ATOMS: atom_id res chain seq x y z
N MET A 1 -10.34 28.05 28.28
CA MET A 1 -10.88 26.78 27.77
C MET A 1 -9.67 25.94 27.39
N GLN A 2 -9.39 24.91 28.19
CA GLN A 2 -8.29 23.97 28.02
C GLN A 2 -8.61 23.06 26.83
N THR A 3 -7.75 23.02 25.82
CA THR A 3 -7.83 22.01 24.76
C THR A 3 -7.08 20.79 25.25
N ASP A 4 -7.83 19.73 25.53
CA ASP A 4 -7.33 18.43 25.91
C ASP A 4 -6.37 17.88 24.84
N ASN A 5 -5.11 17.70 25.24
CA ASN A 5 -4.16 16.86 24.52
C ASN A 5 -4.64 15.42 24.61
N VAL A 6 -5.34 14.95 23.58
CA VAL A 6 -5.59 13.52 23.39
C VAL A 6 -4.25 12.87 23.07
N PRO A 7 -3.76 11.92 23.90
CA PRO A 7 -2.58 11.16 23.53
C PRO A 7 -2.92 10.28 22.33
N PHE A 8 -2.24 10.51 21.21
CA PHE A 8 -2.18 9.56 20.10
C PHE A 8 -1.49 8.30 20.61
N ASN A 9 -2.28 7.35 21.10
CA ASN A 9 -1.81 6.00 21.40
C ASN A 9 -1.34 5.36 20.09
N ASN A 10 -0.02 5.23 19.99
CA ASN A 10 0.71 4.69 18.86
C ASN A 10 0.71 3.15 18.91
N ASP A 11 -0.48 2.54 19.08
CA ASP A 11 -0.63 1.09 18.94
C ASP A 11 -0.47 0.75 17.46
N GLN A 12 0.72 0.30 17.09
CA GLN A 12 1.12 -0.18 15.77
C GLN A 12 0.42 -1.50 15.39
N SER A 13 -0.88 -1.60 15.63
CA SER A 13 -1.76 -2.37 14.75
C SER A 13 -1.93 -1.52 13.49
N ALA A 14 -0.95 -1.59 12.58
CA ALA A 14 -1.10 -0.99 11.26
C ALA A 14 -2.45 -1.47 10.70
N ASP A 15 -3.36 -0.54 10.42
CA ASP A 15 -4.60 -0.87 9.74
C ASP A 15 -4.21 -1.46 8.37
N LEU A 16 -4.36 -2.78 8.24
CA LEU A 16 -3.90 -3.57 7.12
C LEU A 16 -5.10 -3.93 6.26
N ARG A 17 -5.11 -3.43 5.02
CA ARG A 17 -6.13 -3.79 4.03
C ARG A 17 -5.74 -5.07 3.31
N ASP A 18 -6.65 -6.04 3.28
CA ASP A 18 -6.50 -7.26 2.48
C ASP A 18 -6.62 -6.94 0.98
N VAL A 19 -5.55 -7.20 0.23
CA VAL A 19 -5.51 -7.05 -1.23
C VAL A 19 -5.24 -8.38 -1.94
N THR A 20 -5.41 -9.49 -1.22
CA THR A 20 -5.05 -10.85 -1.67
C THR A 20 -5.72 -11.20 -2.99
N SER A 21 -7.01 -10.93 -3.15
CA SER A 21 -7.76 -11.29 -4.37
C SER A 21 -7.16 -10.68 -5.63
N THR A 22 -6.75 -9.41 -5.59
CA THR A 22 -6.06 -8.76 -6.72
C THR A 22 -4.62 -9.24 -6.85
N ALA A 23 -3.94 -9.48 -5.73
CA ALA A 23 -2.56 -9.99 -5.73
C ALA A 23 -2.45 -11.39 -6.36
N ARG A 24 -3.49 -12.23 -6.27
CA ARG A 24 -3.51 -13.53 -6.98
C ARG A 24 -3.30 -13.40 -8.49
N LEU A 25 -3.72 -12.29 -9.10
CA LEU A 25 -3.51 -12.02 -10.53
C LEU A 25 -2.02 -11.85 -10.90
N PHE A 26 -1.17 -11.57 -9.90
CA PHE A 26 0.27 -11.37 -10.05
C PHE A 26 1.08 -12.53 -9.43
N ASN A 27 0.49 -13.73 -9.33
CA ASN A 27 1.13 -14.95 -8.83
C ASN A 27 1.55 -14.93 -7.35
N PHE A 28 1.02 -14.02 -6.54
CA PHE A 28 1.20 -14.10 -5.09
C PHE A 28 0.54 -15.38 -4.56
N ARG A 29 1.32 -16.21 -3.88
CA ARG A 29 0.83 -17.48 -3.29
C ARG A 29 0.34 -17.33 -1.85
N ARG A 30 0.74 -16.24 -1.18
CA ARG A 30 0.40 -15.91 0.21
C ARG A 30 -0.64 -14.80 0.28
N PRO A 31 -1.39 -14.68 1.38
CA PRO A 31 -2.18 -13.49 1.65
C PRO A 31 -1.29 -12.23 1.58
N VAL A 32 -1.84 -11.17 0.99
CA VAL A 32 -1.14 -9.90 0.82
C VAL A 32 -1.96 -8.81 1.49
N TYR A 33 -1.31 -8.11 2.41
CA TYR A 33 -1.87 -6.99 3.14
C TYR A 33 -1.12 -5.71 2.79
N MET A 34 -1.84 -4.60 2.77
CA MET A 34 -1.29 -3.28 2.47
C MET A 34 -1.63 -2.33 3.61
N ALA A 35 -0.63 -1.62 4.13
CA ALA A 35 -0.86 -0.60 5.16
C ALA A 35 -1.80 0.50 4.62
N SER A 36 -2.74 0.96 5.44
CA SER A 36 -3.71 1.99 5.07
C SER A 36 -3.05 3.27 4.56
N GLY A 37 -1.87 3.64 5.08
CA GLY A 37 -1.10 4.77 4.55
C GLY A 37 -0.65 4.58 3.10
N VAL A 38 -0.22 3.37 2.71
CA VAL A 38 0.14 3.07 1.31
C VAL A 38 -1.11 3.05 0.44
N TRP A 39 -2.22 2.52 0.95
CA TRP A 39 -3.49 2.53 0.22
C TRP A 39 -3.93 3.95 -0.10
N ALA A 40 -4.04 4.83 0.90
CA ALA A 40 -4.52 6.20 0.75
C ALA A 40 -3.65 7.03 -0.21
N ASP A 41 -2.34 6.79 -0.22
CA ASP A 41 -1.38 7.60 -0.94
C ASP A 41 -1.06 7.06 -2.36
N CYS A 42 -0.97 5.74 -2.52
CA CYS A 42 -0.55 5.12 -3.78
C CYS A 42 -1.70 4.53 -4.60
N VAL A 43 -2.82 4.17 -3.98
CA VAL A 43 -3.88 3.37 -4.59
C VAL A 43 -5.19 4.13 -4.69
N GLU A 44 -5.65 4.70 -3.59
CA GLU A 44 -6.87 5.49 -3.55
C GLU A 44 -6.74 6.67 -4.49
N LEU A 45 -7.82 6.96 -5.23
CA LEU A 45 -7.95 8.16 -6.03
C LEU A 45 -9.31 8.78 -5.74
N GLN A 46 -9.29 9.87 -4.99
CA GLN A 46 -10.44 10.73 -4.82
C GLN A 46 -10.42 11.80 -5.93
N LEU A 47 -11.46 11.83 -6.76
CA LEU A 47 -11.72 13.00 -7.59
C LEU A 47 -12.38 14.02 -6.66
N GLY A 48 -11.70 15.13 -6.36
CA GLY A 48 -12.27 16.31 -5.68
C GLY A 48 -12.96 16.10 -4.32
N GLU A 49 -13.36 17.21 -3.68
CA GLU A 49 -14.29 17.13 -2.55
C GLU A 49 -15.70 16.83 -3.09
N GLY A 50 -16.23 15.64 -2.77
CA GLY A 50 -17.61 15.26 -3.07
C GLY A 50 -17.84 14.56 -4.42
N GLU A 51 -16.79 14.34 -5.21
CA GLU A 51 -16.85 13.51 -6.42
C GLU A 51 -16.48 12.05 -6.06
N GLY A 52 -17.16 11.09 -6.71
CA GLY A 52 -17.04 9.67 -6.39
C GLY A 52 -15.66 9.08 -6.69
N TYR A 53 -15.41 7.88 -6.18
CA TYR A 53 -14.21 7.11 -6.51
C TYR A 53 -14.23 6.66 -7.97
N ASP A 54 -13.13 6.86 -8.69
CA ASP A 54 -12.90 6.18 -9.96
C ASP A 54 -12.34 4.78 -9.68
N ASP A 55 -13.25 3.81 -9.55
CA ASP A 55 -12.93 2.41 -9.27
C ASP A 55 -11.93 1.83 -10.29
N LEU A 56 -11.98 2.26 -11.55
CA LEU A 56 -11.07 1.79 -12.58
C LEU A 56 -9.66 2.33 -12.34
N ALA A 57 -9.53 3.62 -12.02
CA ALA A 57 -8.25 4.21 -11.69
C ALA A 57 -7.65 3.61 -10.40
N VAL A 58 -8.47 3.38 -9.36
CA VAL A 58 -8.05 2.70 -8.12
C VAL A 58 -7.53 1.30 -8.44
N LEU A 59 -8.27 0.53 -9.25
CA LEU A 59 -7.86 -0.81 -9.64
C LEU A 59 -6.55 -0.81 -10.46
N GLN A 60 -6.39 0.15 -11.38
CA GLN A 60 -5.17 0.29 -12.17
C GLN A 60 -3.95 0.63 -11.29
N ARG A 61 -4.12 1.53 -10.32
CA ARG A 61 -3.07 1.89 -9.35
C ARG A 61 -2.69 0.70 -8.46
N LEU A 62 -3.68 -0.01 -7.91
CA LEU A 62 -3.45 -1.22 -7.13
C LEU A 62 -2.67 -2.27 -7.94
N ARG A 63 -3.10 -2.51 -9.19
CA ARG A 63 -2.41 -3.42 -10.11
C ARG A 63 -0.96 -3.02 -10.35
N HIS A 64 -0.67 -1.73 -10.48
CA HIS A 64 0.70 -1.24 -10.66
C HIS A 64 1.57 -1.52 -9.43
N VAL A 65 1.07 -1.25 -8.22
CA VAL A 65 1.79 -1.56 -6.97
C VAL A 65 2.10 -3.06 -6.88
N LEU A 66 1.09 -3.90 -7.11
CA LEU A 66 1.22 -5.36 -7.02
C LEU A 66 2.13 -5.93 -8.11
N PHE A 67 2.10 -5.37 -9.32
CA PHE A 67 3.01 -5.75 -10.39
C PHE A 67 4.46 -5.50 -9.98
N MET A 68 4.77 -4.29 -9.49
CA MET A 68 6.13 -3.93 -9.07
C MET A 68 6.60 -4.77 -7.88
N ALA A 69 5.72 -5.04 -6.92
CA ALA A 69 5.98 -5.93 -5.79
C ALA A 69 6.24 -7.38 -6.23
N ALA A 70 5.47 -7.91 -7.17
CA ALA A 70 5.68 -9.26 -7.72
C ALA A 70 7.02 -9.36 -8.47
N SER A 71 7.37 -8.33 -9.25
CA SER A 71 8.67 -8.24 -9.91
C SER A 71 9.80 -8.26 -8.89
N ALA A 72 9.68 -7.56 -7.77
CA ALA A 72 10.71 -7.58 -6.71
C ALA A 72 10.90 -8.97 -6.05
N LEU A 73 9.85 -9.78 -5.96
CA LEU A 73 9.89 -11.07 -5.26
C LEU A 73 10.71 -12.16 -5.97
N HIS A 74 10.88 -12.12 -7.30
CA HIS A 74 11.74 -13.02 -8.12
C HIS A 74 11.85 -14.50 -7.63
N GLY A 75 10.78 -15.10 -7.10
CA GLY A 75 10.77 -16.49 -6.62
C GLY A 75 11.45 -16.76 -5.26
N ARG A 76 11.90 -15.74 -4.53
CA ARG A 76 12.44 -15.85 -3.16
C ARG A 76 11.30 -15.56 -2.18
N VAL A 77 10.93 -16.53 -1.35
CA VAL A 77 9.64 -16.45 -0.63
C VAL A 77 9.78 -16.54 0.88
N GLU A 78 10.91 -16.94 1.45
CA GLU A 78 11.07 -17.03 2.91
C GLU A 78 11.84 -15.83 3.45
N ASP A 79 11.26 -15.17 4.46
CA ASP A 79 11.83 -14.04 5.21
C ASP A 79 12.45 -12.93 4.36
N LEU A 80 11.80 -12.61 3.22
CA LEU A 80 12.25 -11.56 2.32
C LEU A 80 11.75 -10.20 2.81
N GLN A 81 12.71 -9.29 2.99
CA GLN A 81 12.46 -7.85 3.10
C GLN A 81 13.08 -7.16 1.90
N TYR A 82 12.32 -6.33 1.21
CA TYR A 82 12.80 -5.66 0.00
C TYR A 82 12.12 -4.30 -0.20
N ASP A 83 12.94 -3.28 -0.44
CA ASP A 83 12.45 -1.96 -0.84
C ASP A 83 12.35 -1.88 -2.36
N PHE A 84 11.18 -1.49 -2.85
CA PHE A 84 10.92 -1.26 -4.27
C PHE A 84 10.37 0.14 -4.49
N ARG A 85 10.60 0.67 -5.69
CA ARG A 85 10.14 2.01 -6.07
C ARG A 85 8.97 1.90 -7.04
N ILE A 86 7.96 2.73 -6.83
CA ILE A 86 6.89 2.99 -7.79
C ILE A 86 6.82 4.48 -8.10
N TYR A 87 6.09 4.83 -9.15
CA TYR A 87 5.71 6.21 -9.42
C TYR A 87 4.23 6.39 -9.09
N ARG A 88 3.94 7.17 -8.03
CA ARG A 88 2.58 7.47 -7.58
C ARG A 88 2.11 8.80 -8.17
N VAL A 89 0.81 8.99 -8.30
CA VAL A 89 0.20 10.29 -8.62
C VAL A 89 -0.62 10.71 -7.41
N MET A 90 -0.18 11.78 -6.73
CA MET A 90 -0.82 12.27 -5.51
C MET A 90 -2.30 12.62 -5.71
N ASN A 91 -3.09 12.38 -4.66
CA ASN A 91 -4.47 12.83 -4.59
C ASN A 91 -4.52 14.36 -4.44
N GLY A 92 -5.54 14.99 -5.05
CA GLY A 92 -5.69 16.45 -5.03
C GLY A 92 -4.77 17.22 -5.98
N ALA A 93 -3.93 16.55 -6.77
CA ALA A 93 -3.16 17.23 -7.81
C ALA A 93 -4.09 17.85 -8.87
N LEU A 94 -4.10 19.19 -8.92
CA LEU A 94 -4.85 20.00 -9.89
C LEU A 94 -4.58 19.52 -11.32
N HIS A 95 -5.59 19.64 -12.20
CA HIS A 95 -5.47 19.28 -13.62
C HIS A 95 -4.26 20.00 -14.25
N GLY A 96 -3.18 19.27 -14.51
CA GLY A 96 -1.90 19.79 -15.02
C GLY A 96 -0.68 19.52 -14.12
N GLN A 97 -0.87 19.22 -12.83
CA GLN A 97 0.20 18.90 -11.86
C GLN A 97 0.29 17.41 -11.49
N ARG A 98 -0.42 16.53 -12.21
CA ARG A 98 -0.39 15.07 -12.02
C ARG A 98 0.89 14.42 -12.58
N GLN A 99 2.06 14.94 -12.20
CA GLN A 99 3.31 14.27 -12.55
C GLN A 99 3.50 13.06 -11.62
N PRO A 100 3.85 11.88 -12.17
CA PRO A 100 4.18 10.74 -11.34
C PRO A 100 5.45 11.01 -10.53
N GLU A 101 5.36 10.85 -9.21
CA GLU A 101 6.48 11.04 -8.28
C GLU A 101 6.99 9.70 -7.76
N PRO A 102 8.33 9.52 -7.66
CA PRO A 102 8.89 8.30 -7.13
C PRO A 102 8.60 8.19 -5.63
N VAL A 103 8.12 7.02 -5.21
CA VAL A 103 7.96 6.65 -3.80
C VAL A 103 8.53 5.26 -3.56
N ASN A 104 9.26 5.09 -2.46
CA ASN A 104 9.78 3.80 -2.05
C ASN A 104 8.78 3.13 -1.11
N LEU A 105 8.49 1.86 -1.37
CA LEU A 105 7.66 0.99 -0.56
C LEU A 105 8.50 -0.19 -0.09
N HIS A 106 8.16 -0.72 1.07
CA HIS A 106 8.77 -1.88 1.68
C HIS A 106 7.83 -3.08 1.57
N LEU A 107 8.36 -4.18 1.04
CA LEU A 107 7.71 -5.48 1.01
C LEU A 107 8.35 -6.38 2.08
N SER A 108 7.52 -6.94 2.95
CA SER A 108 7.95 -7.89 3.97
C SER A 108 7.16 -9.19 3.88
N ALA A 109 7.84 -10.30 3.59
CA ALA A 109 7.32 -11.64 3.75
C ALA A 109 7.68 -12.13 5.16
N HIS A 110 6.67 -12.41 5.99
CA HIS A 110 6.84 -12.82 7.38
C HIS A 110 5.69 -13.71 7.83
N LYS A 111 5.64 -14.04 9.12
CA LYS A 111 4.51 -14.75 9.73
C LYS A 111 3.69 -13.82 10.59
N ASP A 112 2.37 -13.87 10.45
CA ASP A 112 1.45 -13.07 11.27
C ASP A 112 1.38 -13.59 12.73
N GLU A 113 0.53 -12.94 13.54
CA GLU A 113 0.28 -13.32 14.95
C GLU A 113 -0.23 -14.77 15.12
N HIS A 114 -0.78 -15.38 14.06
CA HIS A 114 -1.26 -16.77 14.01
C HIS A 114 -0.23 -17.71 13.37
N ASN A 115 1.02 -17.26 13.18
CA ASN A 115 2.12 -18.02 12.57
C ASN A 115 1.85 -18.41 11.09
N ARG A 116 0.97 -17.68 10.40
CA ARG A 116 0.65 -17.90 8.97
C ARG A 116 1.57 -17.05 8.09
N PRO A 117 2.11 -17.60 7.00
CA PRO A 117 2.98 -16.86 6.09
C PRO A 117 2.17 -15.83 5.30
N VAL A 118 2.49 -14.55 5.48
CA VAL A 118 1.83 -13.41 4.85
C VAL A 118 2.86 -12.50 4.18
N ILE A 119 2.38 -11.60 3.32
CA ILE A 119 3.16 -10.53 2.75
C ILE A 119 2.51 -9.21 3.14
N THR A 120 3.30 -8.26 3.61
CA THR A 120 2.85 -6.89 3.91
C THR A 120 3.58 -5.88 3.05
N ILE A 121 2.84 -4.95 2.47
CA ILE A 121 3.36 -3.79 1.74
C ILE A 121 3.12 -2.55 2.61
N SER A 122 4.18 -1.82 2.91
CA SER A 122 4.18 -0.65 3.79
C SER A 122 5.16 0.41 3.29
N PHE A 123 5.22 1.58 3.93
CA PHE A 123 6.35 2.48 3.76
C PHE A 123 7.56 1.95 4.54
N PRO A 124 8.80 2.18 4.08
CA PRO A 124 9.99 1.82 4.84
C PRO A 124 9.99 2.45 6.22
N VAL A 125 10.36 1.68 7.24
CA VAL A 125 10.57 2.19 8.61
C VAL A 125 11.82 3.08 8.58
N LYS A 126 11.71 4.29 9.11
CA LYS A 126 12.86 5.21 9.26
C LYS A 126 13.73 4.84 10.45
#